data_AF-W9YMK0-F1
#
_entry.id   AF-W9YMK0-F1
#
_cell.length_a   1.000
_cell.length_b   1.000
_cell.length_c   1.000
_cell.angle_alpha   90.00
_cell.angle_beta   90.00
_cell.angle_gamma   90.00
#
_symmetry.space_group_name_H-M   'P 1'
#
loop_
_entity.id
_entity.type
_entity.pdbx_description
1 polymer ?
#
loop_
_entity_poly.entity_id
_entity_poly.type
_entity_poly.pdbx_seq_one_letter_code
_entity_poly.pdbx_strand_id
1 'polypeptide(L)'
;MPSAKVPALTTLASDTADEVILEAFDRDGAVIISNLLSEKCVQDVLAELKIESSDHVSPNPITALAAKSPTTVDQVILSPQLKRLLDARMSKTTRIWHGDDKLYNTSRPYLSATVVFETAPGEKAQPLHRHDDIYFVDHPVEIAAEIWALIALDDQGADGEAGGSMVDAILGSHKWDEEWDPSGHSLASTVMKRGDCFLLHGSTVHRGGENASTKVRRSLGVSWTQGHLRQEENQFLAIAKEDAMKLDERTQKAIGYNVNPPYGGWYELRDPITYLQSEEKVDKTMREFLDDQ
;
A
#
# COMPACT_ATOMS: atom_id res chain seq x y z
N MET A 1 18.54 -7.35 35.99
CA MET A 1 18.25 -8.01 34.70
C MET A 1 18.82 -7.12 33.61
N PRO A 2 19.55 -7.63 32.61
CA PRO A 2 19.89 -6.80 31.46
C PRO A 2 18.58 -6.34 30.83
N SER A 3 18.41 -5.03 30.64
CA SER A 3 17.28 -4.46 29.91
C SER A 3 17.15 -5.21 28.59
N ALA A 4 16.00 -5.86 28.37
CA ALA A 4 15.72 -6.47 27.08
C ALA A 4 15.87 -5.37 26.03
N LYS A 5 16.75 -5.59 25.05
CA LYS A 5 17.04 -4.60 24.03
C LYS A 5 15.75 -4.36 23.25
N VAL A 6 15.26 -3.13 23.26
CA VAL A 6 14.05 -2.73 22.50
C VAL A 6 14.30 -3.11 21.03
N PRO A 7 13.38 -3.87 20.39
CA PRO A 7 13.52 -4.21 18.99
C PRO A 7 13.49 -2.93 18.14
N ALA A 8 14.31 -2.89 17.09
CA ALA A 8 14.42 -1.74 16.22
C ALA A 8 14.09 -2.13 14.78
N LEU A 9 13.36 -1.27 14.07
CA LEU A 9 13.08 -1.45 12.66
C LEU A 9 14.35 -1.30 11.82
N THR A 10 14.46 -2.12 10.78
CA THR A 10 15.53 -1.98 9.80
C THR A 10 15.23 -0.79 8.90
N THR A 11 16.18 0.15 8.81
CA THR A 11 16.12 1.29 7.88
C THR A 11 17.17 1.13 6.79
N LEU A 12 16.74 1.18 5.54
CA LEU A 12 17.60 1.05 4.34
C LEU A 12 17.42 2.28 3.44
N ALA A 13 18.45 2.65 2.68
CA ALA A 13 18.34 3.73 1.71
C ALA A 13 17.49 3.30 0.49
N SER A 14 16.79 4.23 -0.16
CA SER A 14 15.98 3.94 -1.35
C SER A 14 16.78 3.40 -2.54
N ASP A 15 18.10 3.59 -2.58
CA ASP A 15 19.01 3.02 -3.58
C ASP A 15 19.61 1.65 -3.17
N THR A 16 19.22 1.12 -2.02
CA THR A 16 19.59 -0.24 -1.58
C THR A 16 19.01 -1.26 -2.55
N ALA A 17 19.77 -2.33 -2.83
CA ALA A 17 19.32 -3.42 -3.70
C ALA A 17 18.01 -4.04 -3.19
N ASP A 18 17.08 -4.31 -4.12
CA ASP A 18 15.73 -4.80 -3.79
C ASP A 18 15.80 -6.11 -3.00
N GLU A 19 16.78 -6.98 -3.25
CA GLU A 19 16.96 -8.25 -2.53
C GLU A 19 17.22 -8.02 -1.03
N VAL A 20 18.00 -6.99 -0.67
CA VAL A 20 18.32 -6.67 0.73
C VAL A 20 17.10 -6.05 1.43
N ILE A 21 16.33 -5.24 0.71
CA ILE A 21 15.05 -4.69 1.22
C ILE A 21 14.07 -5.84 1.49
N LEU A 22 13.95 -6.76 0.55
CA LEU A 22 13.08 -7.93 0.67
C LEU A 22 13.52 -8.88 1.78
N GLU A 23 14.82 -9.10 1.98
CA GLU A 23 15.34 -9.90 3.10
C GLU A 23 14.93 -9.31 4.46
N ALA A 24 15.03 -7.99 4.61
CA ALA A 24 14.59 -7.30 5.82
C ALA A 24 13.06 -7.39 6.01
N PHE A 25 12.30 -7.12 4.94
CA PHE A 25 10.84 -7.20 4.94
C PHE A 25 10.34 -8.61 5.28
N ASP A 26 10.94 -9.66 4.72
CA ASP A 26 10.54 -11.05 4.99
C ASP A 26 10.87 -11.49 6.41
N ARG A 27 12.00 -11.02 6.93
CA ARG A 27 12.42 -11.32 8.30
C ARG A 27 11.46 -10.70 9.29
N ASP A 28 11.19 -9.41 9.14
CA ASP A 28 10.55 -8.57 10.17
C ASP A 28 9.06 -8.29 9.93
N GLY A 29 8.56 -8.50 8.71
CA GLY A 29 7.19 -8.14 8.31
C GLY A 29 7.02 -6.65 8.06
N ALA A 30 8.10 -5.87 8.15
CA ALA A 30 8.13 -4.46 7.85
C ALA A 30 9.57 -3.96 7.63
N VAL A 31 9.73 -2.83 6.92
CA VAL A 31 11.02 -2.17 6.70
C VAL A 31 10.82 -0.67 6.45
N ILE A 32 11.77 0.16 6.90
CA ILE A 32 11.80 1.59 6.54
C ILE A 32 12.73 1.77 5.35
N ILE A 33 12.20 2.34 4.26
CA ILE A 33 12.95 2.80 3.10
C ILE A 33 13.11 4.32 3.23
N SER A 34 14.32 4.74 3.61
CA SER A 34 14.64 6.15 3.80
C SER A 34 14.78 6.90 2.48
N ASN A 35 14.35 8.16 2.47
CA ASN A 35 14.39 9.05 1.30
C ASN A 35 13.74 8.40 0.06
N LEU A 36 12.58 7.77 0.23
CA LEU A 36 11.78 7.27 -0.90
C LEU A 36 11.25 8.45 -1.72
N LEU A 37 10.70 9.46 -1.05
CA LEU A 37 10.32 10.73 -1.67
C LEU A 37 11.33 11.82 -1.32
N SER A 38 11.72 12.61 -2.31
CA SER A 38 12.49 13.83 -2.07
C SER A 38 11.65 14.89 -1.35
N GLU A 39 12.30 15.84 -0.68
CA GLU A 39 11.63 17.02 -0.09
C GLU A 39 10.73 17.74 -1.09
N LYS A 40 11.19 17.87 -2.34
CA LYS A 40 10.39 18.48 -3.42
C LYS A 40 9.12 17.66 -3.69
N CYS A 41 9.23 16.34 -3.81
CA CYS A 41 8.08 15.47 -4.05
C CYS A 41 7.05 15.59 -2.91
N VAL A 42 7.50 15.65 -1.66
CA VAL A 42 6.58 15.83 -0.52
C VAL A 42 5.89 17.20 -0.58
N GLN A 43 6.62 18.27 -0.91
CA GLN A 43 6.02 19.59 -1.10
C GLN A 43 5.00 19.63 -2.25
N ASP A 44 5.29 18.95 -3.37
CA ASP A 44 4.38 18.83 -4.50
C ASP A 44 3.10 18.09 -4.08
N VAL A 45 3.20 16.96 -3.36
CA VAL A 45 2.05 16.21 -2.83
C VAL A 45 1.20 17.08 -1.92
N LEU A 46 1.80 17.79 -0.96
CA LEU A 46 1.08 18.68 -0.05
C LEU A 46 0.35 19.79 -0.81
N ALA A 47 0.98 20.37 -1.84
CA ALA A 47 0.37 21.42 -2.66
C ALA A 47 -0.76 20.89 -3.54
N GLU A 48 -0.59 19.74 -4.20
CA GLU A 48 -1.60 19.06 -5.03
C GLU A 48 -2.85 18.73 -4.22
N LEU A 49 -2.66 18.22 -2.99
CA LEU A 49 -3.73 17.88 -2.06
C LEU A 49 -4.27 19.08 -1.28
N LYS A 50 -3.69 20.26 -1.45
CA LYS A 50 -4.04 21.51 -0.75
C LYS A 50 -3.98 21.35 0.77
N ILE A 51 -3.01 20.59 1.25
CA ILE A 51 -2.74 20.40 2.68
C ILE A 51 -1.89 21.58 3.13
N GLU A 52 -2.49 22.45 3.93
CA GLU A 52 -1.78 23.57 4.54
C GLU A 52 -1.09 23.14 5.84
N SER A 53 -0.07 23.89 6.25
CA SER A 53 0.56 23.72 7.56
C SER A 53 -0.39 24.21 8.65
N SER A 54 -1.31 23.35 9.08
CA SER A 54 -2.20 23.59 10.22
C SER A 54 -1.91 22.59 11.35
N ASP A 55 -2.19 23.03 12.59
CA ASP A 55 -2.22 22.18 13.78
C ASP A 55 -3.62 21.55 14.00
N HIS A 56 -4.46 21.55 12.97
CA HIS A 56 -5.80 20.97 13.01
C HIS A 56 -5.93 19.88 11.95
N VAL A 57 -6.51 18.75 12.35
CA VAL A 57 -6.89 17.68 11.43
C VAL A 57 -8.03 18.17 10.55
N SER A 58 -7.97 17.83 9.26
CA SER A 58 -9.07 18.05 8.32
C SER A 58 -10.31 17.28 8.78
N PRO A 59 -11.49 17.93 8.80
CA PRO A 59 -12.74 17.22 9.11
C PRO A 59 -13.14 16.23 8.00
N ASN A 60 -12.59 16.39 6.79
CA ASN A 60 -12.87 15.53 5.65
C ASN A 60 -11.66 14.65 5.34
N PRO A 61 -11.84 13.31 5.21
CA PRO A 61 -10.75 12.44 4.81
C PRO A 61 -10.30 12.75 3.38
N ILE A 62 -8.98 12.74 3.16
CA ILE A 62 -8.39 12.91 1.83
C ILE A 62 -8.05 11.52 1.28
N THR A 63 -8.92 10.99 0.43
CA THR A 63 -8.75 9.68 -0.23
C THR A 63 -8.75 9.82 -1.77
N ALA A 64 -8.79 8.74 -2.54
CA ALA A 64 -8.83 8.74 -4.00
C ALA A 64 -7.67 9.51 -4.63
N LEU A 65 -6.46 9.31 -4.08
CA LEU A 65 -5.29 10.14 -4.37
C LEU A 65 -4.80 9.97 -5.82
N ALA A 66 -5.11 8.86 -6.47
CA ALA A 66 -4.79 8.63 -7.87
C ALA A 66 -5.42 9.68 -8.82
N ALA A 67 -6.53 10.31 -8.44
CA ALA A 67 -7.15 11.40 -9.19
C ALA A 67 -6.79 12.81 -8.68
N LYS A 68 -6.08 12.91 -7.55
CA LYS A 68 -5.82 14.18 -6.85
C LYS A 68 -4.36 14.60 -6.80
N SER A 69 -3.43 13.65 -6.88
CA SER A 69 -1.99 13.91 -6.77
C SER A 69 -1.20 13.15 -7.85
N PRO A 70 -0.86 13.80 -8.97
CA PRO A 70 0.07 13.26 -9.97
C PRO A 70 1.41 12.82 -9.36
N THR A 71 1.91 13.55 -8.36
CA THR A 71 3.17 13.18 -7.69
C THR A 71 3.02 11.87 -6.92
N THR A 72 1.90 11.63 -6.24
CA THR A 72 1.61 10.34 -5.59
C THR A 72 1.51 9.21 -6.61
N VAL A 73 0.88 9.47 -7.76
CA VAL A 73 0.77 8.49 -8.85
C VAL A 73 2.15 8.07 -9.34
N ASP A 74 2.99 9.03 -9.73
CA ASP A 74 4.27 8.75 -10.37
C ASP A 74 5.32 8.20 -9.39
N GLN A 75 5.36 8.73 -8.17
CA GLN A 75 6.43 8.42 -7.21
C GLN A 75 6.09 7.25 -6.29
N VAL A 76 4.81 6.90 -6.13
CA VAL A 76 4.37 5.83 -5.21
C VAL A 76 3.57 4.76 -5.95
N ILE A 77 2.41 5.10 -6.51
CA ILE A 77 1.48 4.11 -7.09
C ILE A 77 2.11 3.35 -8.27
N LEU A 78 2.79 4.09 -9.16
CA LEU A 78 3.47 3.55 -10.35
C LEU A 78 4.98 3.43 -10.17
N SER A 79 5.50 3.55 -8.94
CA SER A 79 6.93 3.45 -8.65
C SER A 79 7.51 2.13 -9.18
N PRO A 80 8.52 2.16 -10.06
CA PRO A 80 9.13 0.94 -10.56
C PRO A 80 9.76 0.08 -9.46
N GLN A 81 10.29 0.70 -8.41
CA GLN A 81 10.88 -0.01 -7.28
C GLN A 81 9.80 -0.71 -6.45
N LEU A 82 8.78 0.02 -5.98
CA LEU A 82 7.70 -0.58 -5.20
C LEU A 82 6.99 -1.66 -6.01
N LYS A 83 6.77 -1.45 -7.31
CA LYS A 83 6.19 -2.48 -8.18
C LYS A 83 6.99 -3.80 -8.15
N ARG A 84 8.33 -3.75 -8.19
CA ARG A 84 9.16 -4.98 -8.13
C ARG A 84 9.06 -5.66 -6.76
N LEU A 85 9.07 -4.89 -5.67
CA LEU A 85 8.90 -5.41 -4.32
C LEU A 85 7.52 -6.07 -4.12
N LEU A 86 6.46 -5.40 -4.55
CA LEU A 86 5.08 -5.88 -4.50
C LEU A 86 4.89 -7.13 -5.39
N ASP A 87 5.38 -7.10 -6.64
CA ASP A 87 5.32 -8.26 -7.52
C ASP A 87 5.97 -9.48 -6.88
N ALA A 88 7.10 -9.30 -6.18
CA ALA A 88 7.86 -10.38 -5.54
C ALA A 88 7.15 -10.99 -4.31
N ARG A 89 6.18 -10.31 -3.69
CA ARG A 89 5.52 -10.76 -2.46
C ARG A 89 4.02 -10.95 -2.55
N MET A 90 3.39 -10.44 -3.61
CA MET A 90 1.94 -10.47 -3.78
C MET A 90 1.49 -11.16 -5.08
N SER A 91 2.37 -11.33 -6.07
CA SER A 91 1.98 -12.03 -7.30
C SER A 91 1.76 -13.50 -7.04
N LYS A 92 0.69 -14.05 -7.60
CA LYS A 92 0.37 -15.47 -7.53
C LYS A 92 0.25 -16.05 -8.93
N THR A 93 1.06 -17.06 -9.25
CA THR A 93 0.92 -17.83 -10.49
C THR A 93 0.34 -19.19 -10.20
N THR A 94 -0.81 -19.51 -10.78
CA THR A 94 -1.43 -20.83 -10.69
C THR A 94 -1.36 -21.54 -12.03
N ARG A 95 -1.45 -22.86 -11.96
CA ARG A 95 -1.40 -23.75 -13.11
C ARG A 95 -2.71 -24.50 -13.20
N ILE A 96 -3.39 -24.39 -14.32
CA ILE A 96 -4.71 -24.99 -14.53
C ILE A 96 -4.77 -25.67 -15.89
N TRP A 97 -5.68 -26.62 -16.03
CA TRP A 97 -6.04 -27.22 -17.31
C TRP A 97 -7.33 -26.61 -17.81
N HIS A 98 -7.38 -26.26 -19.10
CA HIS A 98 -8.61 -25.88 -19.78
C HIS A 98 -8.71 -26.73 -21.04
N GLY A 99 -9.64 -27.70 -21.04
CA GLY A 99 -9.63 -28.77 -22.04
C GLY A 99 -8.32 -29.56 -21.94
N ASP A 100 -7.63 -29.69 -23.08
CA ASP A 100 -6.34 -30.37 -23.18
C ASP A 100 -5.13 -29.42 -23.02
N ASP A 101 -5.39 -28.11 -22.85
CA ASP A 101 -4.33 -27.11 -22.73
C ASP A 101 -3.96 -26.83 -21.28
N LYS A 102 -2.64 -26.72 -21.06
CA LYS A 102 -2.07 -26.37 -19.77
C LYS A 102 -1.76 -24.88 -19.73
N LEU A 103 -2.50 -24.15 -18.91
CA LEU A 103 -2.41 -22.70 -18.80
C LEU A 103 -1.72 -22.28 -17.49
N TYR A 104 -1.05 -21.14 -17.54
CA TYR A 104 -0.47 -20.47 -16.39
C TYR A 104 -1.10 -19.09 -16.26
N ASN A 105 -1.75 -18.82 -15.15
CA ASN A 105 -2.39 -17.54 -14.87
C ASN A 105 -1.65 -16.84 -13.74
N THR A 106 -1.22 -15.60 -13.97
CA THR A 106 -0.57 -14.78 -12.96
C THR A 106 -1.49 -13.65 -12.55
N SER A 107 -1.91 -13.67 -11.29
CA SER A 107 -2.56 -12.53 -10.62
C SER A 107 -1.48 -11.61 -10.06
N ARG A 108 -1.52 -10.33 -10.42
CA ARG A 108 -0.57 -9.31 -9.95
C ARG A 108 -1.24 -8.38 -8.95
N PRO A 109 -0.48 -7.77 -8.02
CA PRO A 109 -1.04 -6.78 -7.12
C PRO A 109 -1.51 -5.53 -7.87
N TYR A 110 -2.49 -4.86 -7.29
CA TYR A 110 -3.04 -3.59 -7.77
C TYR A 110 -3.46 -2.72 -6.59
N LEU A 111 -3.75 -1.45 -6.84
CA LEU A 111 -4.05 -0.47 -5.80
C LEU A 111 -5.27 -0.91 -4.98
N SER A 112 -5.21 -0.82 -3.66
CA SER A 112 -6.34 -1.11 -2.76
C SER A 112 -6.90 0.16 -2.16
N ALA A 113 -6.12 0.93 -1.41
CA ALA A 113 -6.53 2.19 -0.82
C ALA A 113 -5.48 3.29 -0.90
N THR A 114 -5.95 4.53 -0.92
CA THR A 114 -5.12 5.72 -0.82
C THR A 114 -5.72 6.71 0.17
N VAL A 115 -4.97 7.08 1.20
CA VAL A 115 -5.48 7.93 2.30
C VAL A 115 -4.36 8.83 2.80
N VAL A 116 -4.67 10.09 3.12
CA VAL A 116 -3.81 10.90 4.01
C VAL A 116 -4.29 10.72 5.44
N PHE A 117 -3.41 10.20 6.30
CA PHE A 117 -3.68 10.10 7.72
C PHE A 117 -3.16 11.34 8.43
N GLU A 118 -4.01 11.94 9.25
CA GLU A 118 -3.66 13.06 10.12
C GLU A 118 -3.92 12.67 11.58
N THR A 119 -2.89 12.72 12.42
CA THR A 119 -2.98 12.40 13.85
C THR A 119 -2.84 13.69 14.65
N ALA A 120 -3.89 14.07 15.40
CA ALA A 120 -3.88 15.30 16.19
C ALA A 120 -2.90 15.22 17.39
N PRO A 121 -2.39 16.36 17.91
CA PRO A 121 -1.63 16.40 19.15
C PRO A 121 -2.37 15.71 20.31
N GLY A 122 -1.69 14.82 21.02
CA GLY A 122 -2.22 14.11 22.18
C GLY A 122 -3.05 12.86 21.88
N GLU A 123 -3.28 12.54 20.60
CA GLU A 123 -3.97 11.31 20.19
C GLU A 123 -3.23 10.06 20.69
N LYS A 124 -4.01 9.09 21.17
CA LYS A 124 -3.49 7.86 21.75
C LYS A 124 -3.20 6.83 20.68
N ALA A 125 -2.25 5.95 20.98
CA ALA A 125 -1.96 4.82 20.11
C ALA A 125 -3.23 3.98 19.90
N GLN A 126 -3.41 3.49 18.68
CA GLN A 126 -4.51 2.60 18.32
C GLN A 126 -4.38 1.24 19.04
N PRO A 127 -5.46 0.44 19.11
CA PRO A 127 -5.36 -0.96 19.48
C PRO A 127 -4.46 -1.74 18.50
N LEU A 128 -3.77 -2.77 19.00
CA LEU A 128 -3.00 -3.67 18.14
C LEU A 128 -3.95 -4.47 17.24
N HIS A 129 -3.61 -4.56 15.96
CA HIS A 129 -4.38 -5.27 14.94
C HIS A 129 -3.48 -5.73 13.77
N ARG A 130 -4.05 -6.54 12.89
CA ARG A 130 -3.56 -6.80 11.52
C ARG A 130 -4.50 -6.07 10.57
N HIS A 131 -4.01 -5.56 9.45
CA HIS A 131 -4.87 -4.83 8.50
C HIS A 131 -5.53 -5.74 7.46
N ASP A 132 -4.92 -6.90 7.20
CA ASP A 132 -5.46 -7.85 6.24
C ASP A 132 -6.65 -8.68 6.77
N ASP A 133 -7.15 -8.38 7.96
CA ASP A 133 -8.36 -8.99 8.53
C ASP A 133 -9.62 -8.69 7.68
N ILE A 134 -9.62 -7.58 6.96
CA ILE A 134 -10.67 -7.22 5.97
C ILE A 134 -10.82 -8.24 4.84
N TYR A 135 -9.77 -9.04 4.60
CA TYR A 135 -9.74 -10.06 3.55
C TYR A 135 -10.12 -11.46 4.05
N PHE A 136 -10.40 -11.62 5.35
CA PHE A 136 -10.77 -12.91 5.96
C PHE A 136 -9.76 -14.03 5.64
N VAL A 137 -8.46 -13.70 5.64
CA VAL A 137 -7.39 -14.68 5.42
C VAL A 137 -7.02 -15.40 6.71
N ASP A 138 -6.75 -16.70 6.60
CA ASP A 138 -6.17 -17.48 7.69
C ASP A 138 -4.63 -17.32 7.67
N HIS A 139 -4.04 -17.11 8.85
CA HIS A 139 -2.61 -16.89 9.01
C HIS A 139 -1.87 -18.17 9.46
N PRO A 140 -0.55 -18.25 9.22
CA PRO A 140 0.25 -17.35 8.39
C PRO A 140 -0.07 -17.51 6.89
N VAL A 141 -0.04 -16.38 6.17
CA VAL A 141 -0.27 -16.37 4.72
C VAL A 141 1.01 -16.75 3.96
N GLU A 142 0.86 -17.53 2.87
CA GLU A 142 1.98 -17.83 1.97
C GLU A 142 2.33 -16.63 1.07
N ILE A 143 1.32 -15.85 0.69
CA ILE A 143 1.43 -14.66 -0.16
C ILE A 143 0.68 -13.55 0.55
N ALA A 144 1.31 -12.38 0.69
CA ALA A 144 0.70 -11.24 1.36
C ALA A 144 -0.63 -10.87 0.68
N ALA A 145 -1.72 -10.82 1.47
CA ALA A 145 -3.02 -10.34 1.00
C ALA A 145 -3.00 -8.82 0.80
N GLU A 146 -2.18 -8.13 1.61
CA GLU A 146 -2.04 -6.68 1.58
C GLU A 146 -0.62 -6.24 1.95
N ILE A 147 -0.15 -5.17 1.32
CA ILE A 147 1.05 -4.44 1.71
C ILE A 147 0.73 -2.93 1.70
N TRP A 148 1.08 -2.24 2.78
CA TRP A 148 0.97 -0.79 2.92
C TRP A 148 2.32 -0.12 2.78
N ALA A 149 2.35 1.02 2.07
CA ALA A 149 3.40 2.01 2.14
C ALA A 149 2.85 3.23 2.89
N LEU A 150 3.39 3.52 4.08
CA LEU A 150 3.12 4.76 4.81
C LEU A 150 4.32 5.69 4.64
N ILE A 151 4.13 6.84 4.02
CA ILE A 151 5.18 7.82 3.76
C ILE A 151 4.98 9.03 4.67
N ALA A 152 6.03 9.43 5.39
CA ALA A 152 5.97 10.61 6.23
C ALA A 152 5.91 11.90 5.39
N LEU A 153 4.88 12.72 5.61
CA LEU A 153 4.72 14.02 4.94
C LEU A 153 5.27 15.19 5.76
N ASP A 154 5.65 14.92 7.01
CA ASP A 154 6.33 15.85 7.90
C ASP A 154 7.37 15.09 8.74
N ASP A 155 8.07 15.84 9.60
CA ASP A 155 9.10 15.30 10.49
C ASP A 155 8.55 15.00 11.90
N GLN A 156 7.23 15.11 12.12
CA GLN A 156 6.62 14.81 13.42
C GLN A 156 6.63 13.28 13.60
N GLY A 157 7.54 12.77 14.41
CA GLY A 157 7.82 11.32 14.55
C GLY A 157 9.27 10.93 14.23
N ALA A 158 10.10 11.88 13.78
CA ALA A 158 11.53 11.68 13.61
C ALA A 158 12.32 11.70 14.95
N ASP A 159 11.69 12.18 16.03
CA ASP A 159 12.33 12.33 17.35
C ASP A 159 12.17 11.09 18.26
N GLY A 160 11.56 10.01 17.74
CA GLY A 160 11.35 8.76 18.48
C GLY A 160 10.43 8.92 19.71
N GLU A 161 10.79 8.26 20.82
CA GLU A 161 9.97 8.19 22.06
C GLU A 161 9.59 9.56 22.66
N ALA A 162 10.28 10.66 22.30
CA ALA A 162 9.97 11.99 22.81
C ALA A 162 8.73 12.64 22.15
N GLY A 163 8.39 12.23 20.91
CA GLY A 163 7.27 12.78 20.13
C GLY A 163 6.20 11.77 19.74
N GLY A 164 6.41 10.49 20.06
CA GLY A 164 5.60 9.36 19.61
C GLY A 164 6.05 8.80 18.25
N SER A 165 5.33 7.81 17.74
CA SER A 165 5.67 7.07 16.52
C SER A 165 4.52 7.05 15.53
N MET A 166 4.79 6.93 14.23
CA MET A 166 3.74 6.81 13.22
C MET A 166 3.03 5.47 13.34
N VAL A 167 3.82 4.41 13.37
CA VAL A 167 3.42 3.02 13.59
C VAL A 167 4.34 2.38 14.62
N ASP A 168 3.75 1.56 15.49
CA ASP A 168 4.45 0.57 16.31
C ASP A 168 4.13 -0.82 15.78
N ALA A 169 5.12 -1.69 15.64
CA ALA A 169 4.93 -3.05 15.11
C ALA A 169 5.62 -4.11 15.97
N ILE A 170 5.05 -5.32 16.00
CA ILE A 170 5.72 -6.49 16.57
C ILE A 170 6.44 -7.22 15.43
N LEU A 171 7.77 -7.10 15.38
CA LEU A 171 8.55 -7.64 14.25
C LEU A 171 8.45 -9.17 14.19
N GLY A 172 8.21 -9.69 12.98
CA GLY A 172 8.07 -11.11 12.70
C GLY A 172 6.68 -11.69 12.96
N SER A 173 5.72 -10.88 13.45
CA SER A 173 4.36 -11.34 13.79
C SER A 173 3.47 -11.67 12.59
N HIS A 174 3.89 -11.29 11.37
CA HIS A 174 3.25 -11.74 10.12
C HIS A 174 3.34 -13.25 9.89
N LYS A 175 4.23 -13.94 10.61
CA LYS A 175 4.41 -15.39 10.57
C LYS A 175 3.58 -16.14 11.61
N TRP A 176 2.89 -15.43 12.50
CA TRP A 176 2.09 -16.05 13.55
C TRP A 176 0.73 -16.44 12.98
N ASP A 177 0.15 -17.50 13.54
CA ASP A 177 -1.24 -17.85 13.36
C ASP A 177 -2.15 -16.89 14.18
N GLU A 178 -3.37 -17.33 14.44
CA GLU A 178 -4.43 -16.63 15.15
C GLU A 178 -4.28 -16.77 16.67
N GLU A 179 -3.50 -17.75 17.14
CA GLU A 179 -3.31 -18.04 18.57
C GLU A 179 -2.15 -17.21 19.14
N TRP A 180 -2.33 -15.89 19.18
CA TRP A 180 -1.38 -14.95 19.80
C TRP A 180 -2.03 -14.09 20.88
N ASP A 181 -1.24 -13.69 21.87
CA ASP A 181 -1.65 -12.78 22.95
C ASP A 181 -0.96 -11.43 22.74
N PRO A 182 -1.68 -10.30 22.68
CA PRO A 182 -1.06 -8.97 22.64
C PRO A 182 -0.11 -8.68 23.82
N SER A 183 -0.27 -9.38 24.95
CA SER A 183 0.53 -9.18 26.15
C SER A 183 1.96 -9.76 26.01
N GLY A 184 2.94 -9.04 26.56
CA GLY A 184 4.31 -9.55 26.68
C GLY A 184 5.19 -9.41 25.44
N HIS A 185 4.69 -8.86 24.33
CA HIS A 185 5.50 -8.57 23.16
C HIS A 185 6.10 -7.16 23.20
N SER A 186 7.32 -7.05 22.69
CA SER A 186 8.01 -5.76 22.54
C SER A 186 7.64 -5.14 21.19
N LEU A 187 7.33 -3.85 21.20
CA LEU A 187 7.04 -3.07 20.00
C LEU A 187 8.30 -2.38 19.50
N ALA A 188 8.50 -2.40 18.18
CA ALA A 188 9.45 -1.54 17.50
C ALA A 188 8.68 -0.33 16.93
N SER A 189 9.12 0.86 17.32
CA SER A 189 8.52 2.12 16.87
C SER A 189 9.23 2.66 15.64
N THR A 190 8.44 3.17 14.69
CA THR A 190 8.96 3.92 13.54
C THR A 190 9.63 5.22 13.97
N VAL A 191 10.79 5.51 13.37
CA VAL A 191 11.47 6.81 13.43
C VAL A 191 11.74 7.23 12.00
N MET A 192 10.93 8.15 11.50
CA MET A 192 10.87 8.48 10.08
C MET A 192 10.99 9.99 9.88
N LYS A 193 11.87 10.39 8.97
CA LYS A 193 11.93 11.75 8.46
C LYS A 193 10.95 11.90 7.32
N ARG A 194 10.63 13.14 6.98
CA ARG A 194 9.83 13.45 5.80
C ARG A 194 10.39 12.76 4.56
N GLY A 195 9.52 12.09 3.82
CA GLY A 195 9.84 11.34 2.62
C GLY A 195 10.32 9.90 2.86
N ASP A 196 10.58 9.50 4.10
CA ASP A 196 10.80 8.10 4.44
C ASP A 196 9.49 7.31 4.29
N CYS A 197 9.62 6.05 3.87
CA CYS A 197 8.50 5.14 3.66
C CYS A 197 8.62 3.93 4.60
N PHE A 198 7.57 3.63 5.34
CA PHE A 198 7.41 2.39 6.08
C PHE A 198 6.58 1.42 5.25
N LEU A 199 7.23 0.36 4.76
CA LEU A 199 6.57 -0.72 4.04
C LEU A 199 6.17 -1.79 5.07
N LEU A 200 4.87 -2.09 5.13
CA LEU A 200 4.25 -2.93 6.16
C LEU A 200 3.49 -4.09 5.51
N HIS A 201 3.79 -5.31 5.94
CA HIS A 201 3.02 -6.49 5.59
C HIS A 201 1.67 -6.48 6.33
N GLY A 202 0.56 -6.71 5.65
CA GLY A 202 -0.80 -6.65 6.24
C GLY A 202 -0.97 -7.51 7.49
N SER A 203 -0.39 -8.71 7.48
CA SER A 203 -0.42 -9.66 8.61
C SER A 203 0.48 -9.27 9.80
N THR A 204 1.33 -8.24 9.69
CA THR A 204 2.16 -7.79 10.81
C THR A 204 1.25 -7.14 11.85
N VAL A 205 1.29 -7.64 13.08
CA VAL A 205 0.60 -7.03 14.21
C VAL A 205 1.23 -5.67 14.50
N HIS A 206 0.42 -4.62 14.39
CA HIS A 206 0.85 -3.24 14.53
C HIS A 206 -0.27 -2.36 15.10
N ARG A 207 0.06 -1.08 15.32
CA ARG A 207 -0.90 -0.03 15.67
C ARG A 207 -0.39 1.32 15.16
N GLY A 208 -1.30 2.23 14.83
CA GLY A 208 -0.95 3.65 14.76
C GLY A 208 -0.41 4.11 16.11
N GLY A 209 0.79 4.70 16.11
CA GLY A 209 1.44 5.14 17.33
C GLY A 209 0.83 6.43 17.88
N GLU A 210 1.07 6.73 19.15
CA GLU A 210 0.60 7.98 19.75
C GLU A 210 1.26 9.19 19.10
N ASN A 211 0.58 10.34 19.16
CA ASN A 211 1.18 11.63 18.83
C ASN A 211 1.37 12.43 20.12
N ALA A 212 2.57 12.31 20.71
CA ALA A 212 2.93 13.06 21.93
C ALA A 212 3.45 14.47 21.63
N SER A 213 3.56 14.84 20.34
CA SER A 213 4.01 16.16 19.92
C SER A 213 2.92 17.23 20.07
N THR A 214 3.27 18.49 19.82
CA THR A 214 2.32 19.62 19.80
C THR A 214 1.78 19.94 18.41
N LYS A 215 2.10 19.15 17.39
CA LYS A 215 1.70 19.39 16.00
C LYS A 215 0.93 18.20 15.42
N VAL A 216 0.13 18.44 14.40
CA VAL A 216 -0.48 17.36 13.63
C VAL A 216 0.63 16.60 12.91
N ARG A 217 0.58 15.26 12.99
CA ARG A 217 1.43 14.36 12.22
C ARG A 217 0.68 13.87 10.99
N ARG A 218 1.32 13.90 9.83
CA ARG A 218 0.74 13.53 8.54
C ARG A 218 1.52 12.42 7.87
N SER A 219 0.79 11.46 7.33
CA SER A 219 1.36 10.44 6.45
C SER A 219 0.48 10.18 5.24
N LEU A 220 1.13 9.88 4.14
CA LEU A 220 0.51 9.37 2.93
C LEU A 220 0.48 7.84 3.02
N GLY A 221 -0.71 7.26 3.08
CA GLY A 221 -0.93 5.82 3.02
C GLY A 221 -1.33 5.39 1.61
N VAL A 222 -0.63 4.40 1.07
CA VAL A 222 -0.97 3.72 -0.18
C VAL A 222 -0.87 2.22 0.06
N SER A 223 -1.93 1.48 -0.22
CA SER A 223 -1.95 0.03 -0.09
C SER A 223 -2.20 -0.67 -1.41
N TRP A 224 -1.71 -1.89 -1.51
CA TRP A 224 -1.98 -2.80 -2.62
C TRP A 224 -2.54 -4.10 -2.07
N THR A 225 -3.42 -4.71 -2.84
CA THR A 225 -3.96 -6.04 -2.57
C THR A 225 -3.72 -6.97 -3.75
N GLN A 226 -3.91 -8.27 -3.56
CA GLN A 226 -3.81 -9.25 -4.64
C GLN A 226 -4.90 -8.98 -5.69
N GLY A 227 -4.59 -9.16 -6.99
CA GLY A 227 -5.53 -8.82 -8.08
C GLY A 227 -6.86 -9.58 -8.10
N HIS A 228 -7.04 -10.60 -7.26
CA HIS A 228 -8.28 -11.35 -7.12
C HIS A 228 -9.06 -11.02 -5.84
N LEU A 229 -8.54 -10.15 -4.99
CA LEU A 229 -9.21 -9.62 -3.81
C LEU A 229 -9.88 -8.28 -4.16
N ARG A 230 -10.88 -7.88 -3.36
CA ARG A 230 -11.60 -6.62 -3.55
C ARG A 230 -10.81 -5.46 -2.93
N GLN A 231 -10.67 -4.34 -3.64
CA GLN A 231 -10.05 -3.13 -3.08
C GLN A 231 -10.77 -2.66 -1.80
N GLU A 232 -10.00 -2.22 -0.80
CA GLU A 232 -10.53 -1.59 0.42
C GLU A 232 -11.23 -0.27 0.07
N GLU A 233 -10.56 0.63 -0.67
CA GLU A 233 -11.18 1.80 -1.26
C GLU A 233 -11.76 1.45 -2.63
N ASN A 234 -13.06 1.58 -2.80
CA ASN A 234 -13.71 1.32 -4.08
C ASN A 234 -13.37 2.43 -5.10
N GLN A 235 -12.29 2.24 -5.86
CA GLN A 235 -11.77 3.24 -6.80
C GLN A 235 -12.79 3.62 -7.89
N PHE A 236 -13.63 2.68 -8.32
CA PHE A 236 -14.67 2.92 -9.34
C PHE A 236 -15.76 3.89 -8.88
N LEU A 237 -15.96 4.04 -7.55
CA LEU A 237 -16.91 4.98 -6.96
C LEU A 237 -16.21 6.23 -6.40
N ALA A 238 -14.99 6.07 -5.90
CA ALA A 238 -14.22 7.14 -5.30
C ALA A 238 -13.68 8.13 -6.35
N ILE A 239 -13.42 7.65 -7.56
CA ILE A 239 -12.95 8.44 -8.71
C ILE A 239 -14.09 8.49 -9.74
N ALA A 240 -14.60 9.69 -10.02
CA ALA A 240 -15.61 9.88 -11.04
C ALA A 240 -15.09 9.42 -12.42
N LYS A 241 -15.98 8.88 -13.26
CA LYS A 241 -15.62 8.36 -14.58
C LYS A 241 -14.87 9.41 -15.41
N GLU A 242 -15.34 10.66 -15.39
CA GLU A 242 -14.77 11.77 -16.15
C GLU A 242 -13.33 12.09 -15.70
N ASP A 243 -13.00 11.85 -14.44
CA ASP A 243 -11.64 12.02 -13.92
C ASP A 243 -10.77 10.81 -14.24
N ALA A 244 -11.30 9.58 -14.10
CA ALA A 244 -10.61 8.37 -14.53
C ALA A 244 -10.22 8.40 -16.01
N MET A 245 -11.08 8.95 -16.89
CA MET A 245 -10.80 9.13 -18.32
C MET A 245 -9.62 10.07 -18.62
N LYS A 246 -9.27 10.97 -17.68
CA LYS A 246 -8.13 11.91 -17.84
C LYS A 246 -6.80 11.30 -17.40
N LEU A 247 -6.83 10.21 -16.63
CA LEU A 247 -5.65 9.49 -16.18
C LEU A 247 -5.00 8.77 -17.35
N ASP A 248 -3.68 8.59 -17.31
CA ASP A 248 -3.01 7.74 -18.28
C ASP A 248 -3.39 6.27 -18.08
N GLU A 249 -3.28 5.48 -19.14
CA GLU A 249 -3.70 4.08 -19.15
C GLU A 249 -3.05 3.24 -18.03
N ARG A 250 -1.80 3.53 -17.64
CA ARG A 250 -1.15 2.78 -16.56
C ARG A 250 -1.81 3.07 -15.22
N THR A 251 -2.17 4.32 -14.97
CA THR A 251 -2.90 4.71 -13.75
C THR A 251 -4.30 4.13 -13.76
N GLN A 252 -5.02 4.16 -14.89
CA GLN A 252 -6.33 3.52 -15.04
C GLN A 252 -6.28 2.02 -14.66
N LYS A 253 -5.27 1.31 -15.17
CA LYS A 253 -5.04 -0.10 -14.82
C LYS A 253 -4.69 -0.27 -13.34
N ALA A 254 -3.85 0.61 -12.77
CA ALA A 254 -3.46 0.53 -11.36
C ALA A 254 -4.66 0.68 -10.41
N ILE A 255 -5.63 1.55 -10.74
CA ILE A 255 -6.85 1.76 -9.94
C ILE A 255 -7.92 0.67 -10.18
N GLY A 256 -7.68 -0.31 -11.05
CA GLY A 256 -8.55 -1.48 -11.25
C GLY A 256 -9.29 -1.52 -12.59
N TYR A 257 -9.08 -0.59 -13.52
CA TYR A 257 -9.61 -0.71 -14.89
C TYR A 257 -8.77 -1.68 -15.72
N ASN A 258 -8.73 -2.95 -15.31
CA ASN A 258 -8.07 -4.04 -16.00
C ASN A 258 -8.66 -5.38 -15.57
N VAL A 259 -8.60 -6.37 -16.45
CA VAL A 259 -8.89 -7.76 -16.04
C VAL A 259 -7.73 -8.29 -15.20
N ASN A 260 -8.07 -8.96 -14.09
CA ASN A 260 -7.16 -9.90 -13.44
C ASN A 260 -7.25 -11.26 -14.16
N PRO A 261 -6.21 -11.71 -14.87
CA PRO A 261 -6.32 -12.91 -15.70
C PRO A 261 -6.77 -14.16 -14.93
N PRO A 262 -7.60 -15.03 -15.54
CA PRO A 262 -8.03 -14.97 -16.93
C PRO A 262 -9.25 -14.06 -17.19
N TYR A 263 -10.17 -13.94 -16.23
CA TYR A 263 -11.43 -13.19 -16.41
C TYR A 263 -11.88 -12.44 -15.14
N GLY A 264 -11.05 -12.34 -14.10
CA GLY A 264 -11.45 -11.64 -12.87
C GLY A 264 -11.74 -10.16 -13.14
N GLY A 265 -12.94 -9.70 -12.79
CA GLY A 265 -13.31 -8.28 -12.84
C GLY A 265 -13.71 -7.73 -14.20
N TRP A 266 -14.11 -8.55 -15.18
CA TRP A 266 -14.55 -8.07 -16.51
C TRP A 266 -15.74 -7.09 -16.46
N TYR A 267 -15.86 -6.25 -17.49
CA TYR A 267 -17.01 -5.37 -17.75
C TYR A 267 -17.69 -5.78 -19.06
N GLU A 268 -18.93 -6.31 -19.01
CA GLU A 268 -19.65 -6.81 -20.19
C GLU A 268 -18.82 -7.76 -21.09
N LEU A 269 -18.10 -8.71 -20.47
CA LEU A 269 -17.12 -9.63 -21.09
C LEU A 269 -15.95 -8.95 -21.81
N ARG A 270 -15.61 -7.72 -21.41
CA ARG A 270 -14.51 -6.92 -21.94
C ARG A 270 -13.57 -6.50 -20.82
N ASP A 271 -12.42 -5.96 -21.22
CA ASP A 271 -11.55 -5.28 -20.27
C ASP A 271 -12.25 -4.03 -19.73
N PRO A 272 -12.31 -3.83 -18.39
CA PRO A 272 -12.92 -2.64 -17.78
C PRO A 272 -12.39 -1.31 -18.31
N ILE A 273 -11.15 -1.26 -18.82
CA ILE A 273 -10.61 -0.03 -19.42
C ILE A 273 -11.43 0.46 -20.61
N THR A 274 -12.13 -0.45 -21.30
CA THR A 274 -13.02 -0.09 -22.42
C THR A 274 -14.19 0.78 -21.97
N TYR A 275 -14.61 0.71 -20.70
CA TYR A 275 -15.63 1.59 -20.13
C TYR A 275 -15.23 3.07 -20.14
N LEU A 276 -13.93 3.34 -20.07
CA LEU A 276 -13.36 4.70 -20.11
C LEU A 276 -13.15 5.20 -21.54
N GLN A 277 -13.27 4.34 -22.55
CA GLN A 277 -13.14 4.72 -23.95
C GLN A 277 -14.49 5.23 -24.49
N SER A 278 -14.47 6.16 -25.44
CA SER A 278 -15.69 6.52 -26.19
C SER A 278 -16.18 5.30 -26.97
N GLU A 279 -17.50 5.21 -27.20
CA GLU A 279 -18.20 4.05 -27.80
C GLU A 279 -17.68 3.59 -29.18
N GLU A 280 -16.74 4.31 -29.80
CA GLU A 280 -16.20 4.01 -31.13
C GLU A 280 -15.00 3.04 -31.15
N LYS A 281 -14.42 2.65 -30.01
CA LYS A 281 -13.29 1.70 -30.00
C LYS A 281 -13.77 0.27 -29.76
N VAL A 282 -13.76 -0.53 -30.84
CA VAL A 282 -13.98 -1.98 -30.79
C VAL A 282 -12.85 -2.65 -30.00
N ASP A 283 -13.21 -3.37 -28.95
CA ASP A 283 -12.31 -4.16 -28.12
C ASP A 283 -11.62 -5.27 -28.95
N LYS A 284 -10.29 -5.23 -29.03
CA LYS A 284 -9.45 -6.26 -29.66
C LYS A 284 -8.81 -7.21 -28.64
N THR A 285 -8.84 -6.87 -27.36
CA THR A 285 -8.10 -7.55 -26.29
C THR A 285 -8.61 -8.97 -26.05
N MET A 286 -9.90 -9.22 -26.30
CA MET A 286 -10.50 -10.56 -26.25
C MET A 286 -10.33 -11.38 -27.55
N ARG A 287 -9.90 -10.76 -28.66
CA ARG A 287 -9.71 -11.45 -29.94
C ARG A 287 -8.34 -12.11 -30.10
N GLU A 288 -7.33 -11.69 -29.33
CA GLU A 288 -5.97 -12.26 -29.41
C GLU A 288 -5.90 -13.74 -28.97
N PHE A 289 -6.97 -14.30 -28.38
CA PHE A 289 -7.07 -15.72 -28.07
C PHE A 289 -7.61 -16.60 -29.22
N LEU A 290 -8.07 -16.00 -30.33
CA LEU A 290 -8.78 -16.76 -31.38
C LEU A 290 -7.99 -16.93 -32.69
N ASP A 291 -6.85 -16.27 -32.87
CA ASP A 291 -6.21 -16.13 -34.20
C ASP A 291 -4.87 -16.84 -34.40
N ASP A 292 -4.43 -17.71 -33.49
CA ASP A 292 -3.35 -18.67 -33.80
C ASP A 292 -3.94 -20.08 -34.01
N GLN A 293 -4.43 -20.33 -35.23
CA GLN A 293 -4.66 -21.67 -35.80
C GLN A 293 -3.46 -22.16 -36.59
#